data_AF-A0A399RGC8-F1
#
_entry.id   AF-A0A399RGC8-F1
#
_cell.length_a   1.000
_cell.length_b   1.000
_cell.length_c   1.000
_cell.angle_alpha   90.00
_cell.angle_beta   90.00
_cell.angle_gamma   90.00
#
_symmetry.space_group_name_H-M   'P 1'
#
loop_
_entity.id
_entity.type
_entity.pdbx_description
1 polymer ?
#
loop_
_entity_poly.entity_id
_entity_poly.type
_entity_poly.pdbx_seq_one_letter_code
_entity_poly.pdbx_strand_id
1 'polypeptide(L)'
;MKTFATISAATAASMMFGAAAMAEAPNAGPDDYLNDVRLGEKVDRICFRDQINDFREGTESTIIVERGAKDYLIQTDKPCNELDGAQTISLNNAFSSGRCVTSYDRFSASKNTFGNASDPAYLCRIKAIYEWNEDALSTDVASVD
;
A
#
# COMPACT_ATOMS: atom_id res chain seq x y z
N MET A 1 29.45 56.41 -33.25
CA MET A 1 27.99 56.29 -33.05
C MET A 1 27.50 55.20 -33.97
N LYS A 2 27.11 54.04 -33.42
CA LYS A 2 26.80 52.81 -34.16
C LYS A 2 25.41 52.33 -33.70
N THR A 3 24.47 52.29 -34.65
CA THR A 3 23.14 51.67 -34.56
C THR A 3 23.23 50.19 -34.23
N PHE A 4 22.33 49.61 -33.44
CA PHE A 4 21.87 48.22 -33.64
C PHE A 4 20.46 47.99 -33.08
N ALA A 5 19.66 47.33 -33.92
CA ALA A 5 18.27 46.98 -33.76
C ALA A 5 18.09 45.77 -32.81
N THR A 6 17.02 45.78 -32.01
CA THR A 6 16.61 44.64 -31.19
C THR A 6 15.71 43.70 -32.01
N ILE A 7 16.22 42.49 -32.27
CA ILE A 7 15.55 41.41 -32.99
C ILE A 7 14.69 40.61 -32.00
N SER A 8 13.40 40.45 -32.33
CA SER A 8 12.48 39.49 -31.71
C SER A 8 12.97 38.06 -31.85
N ALA A 9 12.97 37.29 -30.77
CA ALA A 9 13.10 35.84 -30.80
C ALA A 9 11.90 35.21 -30.08
N ALA A 10 10.94 34.70 -30.85
CA ALA A 10 9.88 33.85 -30.37
C ALA A 10 10.43 32.45 -30.09
N THR A 11 10.42 32.01 -28.84
CA THR A 11 10.74 30.63 -28.45
C THR A 11 9.43 29.86 -28.30
N ALA A 12 9.16 28.95 -29.24
CA ALA A 12 8.06 28.01 -29.15
C ALA A 12 8.41 26.93 -28.10
N ALA A 13 7.68 26.92 -26.99
CA ALA A 13 7.80 25.87 -25.97
C ALA A 13 6.97 24.66 -26.39
N SER A 14 7.64 23.61 -26.86
CA SER A 14 7.04 22.30 -27.10
C SER A 14 6.67 21.65 -25.77
N MET A 15 5.40 21.71 -25.37
CA MET A 15 4.88 20.94 -24.25
C MET A 15 4.78 19.47 -24.69
N MET A 16 5.77 18.65 -24.31
CA MET A 16 5.64 17.20 -24.40
C MET A 16 4.63 16.77 -23.33
N PHE A 17 3.44 16.36 -23.76
CA PHE A 17 2.51 15.61 -22.92
C PHE A 17 3.14 14.25 -22.63
N GLY A 18 3.72 14.10 -21.42
CA GLY A 18 4.06 12.80 -20.89
C GLY A 18 2.79 11.99 -20.71
N ALA A 19 2.67 10.89 -21.45
CA ALA A 19 1.64 9.89 -21.18
C ALA A 19 1.90 9.35 -19.77
N ALA A 20 1.01 9.68 -18.83
CA ALA A 20 0.93 8.95 -17.58
C ALA A 20 0.49 7.52 -17.96
N ALA A 21 1.46 6.61 -18.03
CA ALA A 21 1.18 5.19 -18.02
C ALA A 21 0.51 4.92 -16.67
N MET A 22 -0.83 4.90 -16.67
CA MET A 22 -1.57 4.38 -15.54
C MET A 22 -1.29 2.89 -15.58
N ALA A 23 -0.30 2.45 -14.82
CA ALA A 23 -0.11 1.03 -14.55
C ALA A 23 -1.42 0.57 -13.94
N GLU A 24 -2.24 -0.12 -14.73
CA GLU A 24 -3.38 -0.87 -14.21
C GLU A 24 -2.79 -1.75 -13.10
N ALA A 25 -3.25 -1.53 -11.86
CA ALA A 25 -2.87 -2.39 -10.75
C ALA A 25 -3.16 -3.83 -11.19
N PRO A 26 -2.15 -4.71 -11.26
CA PRO A 26 -2.38 -6.09 -11.68
C PRO A 26 -3.50 -6.65 -10.81
N ASN A 27 -4.39 -7.46 -11.39
CA ASN A 27 -5.29 -8.31 -10.61
C ASN A 27 -4.43 -9.36 -9.90
N ALA A 28 -3.67 -8.94 -8.90
CA ALA A 28 -2.82 -9.80 -8.11
C ALA A 28 -3.71 -10.61 -7.16
N GLY A 29 -3.68 -11.92 -7.31
CA GLY A 29 -4.27 -12.83 -6.34
C GLY A 29 -3.50 -12.77 -5.01
N PRO A 30 -4.07 -13.26 -3.91
CA PRO A 30 -3.39 -13.23 -2.61
C PRO A 30 -2.06 -14.00 -2.60
N ASP A 31 -1.97 -15.08 -3.38
CA ASP A 31 -0.74 -15.85 -3.53
C ASP A 31 0.34 -15.08 -4.30
N ASP A 32 -0.02 -14.08 -5.10
CA ASP A 32 0.95 -13.30 -5.87
C ASP A 32 1.81 -12.46 -4.94
N TYR A 33 1.20 -11.82 -3.93
CA TYR A 33 1.93 -11.04 -2.92
C TYR A 33 2.81 -11.89 -1.99
N LEU A 34 2.42 -13.14 -1.73
CA LEU A 34 3.18 -14.05 -0.88
C LEU A 34 4.40 -14.67 -1.59
N ASN A 35 4.48 -14.54 -2.91
CA ASN A 35 5.61 -14.98 -3.73
C ASN A 35 6.35 -13.80 -4.39
N ASP A 36 6.01 -12.56 -4.04
CA ASP A 36 6.63 -11.34 -4.57
C ASP A 36 8.05 -11.16 -4.00
N VAL A 37 8.98 -10.69 -4.83
CA VAL A 37 10.37 -10.40 -4.43
C VAL A 37 10.48 -9.29 -3.39
N ARG A 38 9.49 -8.40 -3.31
CA ARG A 38 9.37 -7.35 -2.29
C ARG A 38 9.02 -7.90 -0.92
N LEU A 39 8.56 -9.15 -0.82
CA LEU A 39 8.23 -9.78 0.45
C LEU A 39 9.49 -10.03 1.28
N GLY A 40 9.52 -9.45 2.47
CA GLY A 40 10.60 -9.62 3.43
C GLY A 40 10.30 -10.66 4.51
N GLU A 41 11.06 -10.54 5.60
CA GLU A 41 10.97 -11.44 6.74
C GLU A 41 9.62 -11.36 7.46
N LYS A 42 9.21 -12.49 8.04
CA LYS A 42 8.05 -12.52 8.92
C LYS A 42 8.35 -11.79 10.23
N VAL A 43 7.42 -10.93 10.66
CA VAL A 43 7.53 -10.18 11.92
C VAL A 43 6.39 -10.51 12.87
N ASP A 44 6.64 -10.30 14.17
CA ASP A 44 5.66 -10.63 15.21
C ASP A 44 4.55 -9.59 15.37
N ARG A 45 4.86 -8.32 15.08
CA ARG A 45 3.94 -7.19 15.34
C ARG A 45 4.26 -5.95 14.52
N ILE A 46 3.23 -5.14 14.27
CA ILE A 46 3.37 -3.75 13.79
C ILE A 46 2.85 -2.82 14.88
N CYS A 47 3.65 -1.85 15.29
CA CYS A 47 3.26 -0.87 16.31
C CYS A 47 2.92 0.46 15.65
N PHE A 48 1.63 0.69 15.40
CA PHE A 48 1.15 1.93 14.84
C PHE A 48 1.19 3.05 15.88
N ARG A 49 1.40 4.27 15.40
CA ARG A 49 1.07 5.42 16.22
C ARG A 49 -0.44 5.55 16.19
N ASP A 50 -1.03 5.85 15.05
CA ASP A 50 -2.46 6.13 14.97
C ASP A 50 -3.21 4.96 14.31
N GLN A 51 -4.44 5.15 13.85
CA GLN A 51 -5.12 4.11 13.07
C GLN A 51 -4.35 3.84 11.76
N ILE A 52 -4.67 2.73 11.09
CA ILE A 52 -4.17 2.51 9.73
C ILE A 52 -4.88 3.54 8.83
N ASN A 53 -4.12 4.55 8.41
CA ASN A 53 -4.61 5.59 7.51
C ASN A 53 -4.21 5.34 6.06
N ASP A 54 -3.07 4.66 5.86
CA ASP A 54 -2.46 4.44 4.57
C ASP A 54 -2.28 2.93 4.35
N PHE A 55 -2.94 2.42 3.33
CA PHE A 55 -2.92 1.03 2.90
C PHE A 55 -3.22 0.94 1.41
N ARG A 56 -2.79 -0.16 0.78
CA ARG A 56 -2.97 -0.38 -0.66
C ARG A 56 -2.99 -1.87 -0.99
N GLU A 57 -3.35 -2.15 -2.24
CA GLU A 57 -3.13 -3.48 -2.83
C GLU A 57 -3.78 -4.61 -2.01
N GLY A 58 -5.04 -4.37 -1.59
CA GLY A 58 -5.85 -5.36 -0.90
C GLY A 58 -6.33 -6.44 -1.86
N THR A 59 -6.14 -7.71 -1.49
CA THR A 59 -6.78 -8.87 -2.09
C THR A 59 -7.81 -9.44 -1.11
N GLU A 60 -8.44 -10.57 -1.45
CA GLU A 60 -9.29 -11.26 -0.49
C GLU A 60 -8.54 -11.72 0.77
N SER A 61 -7.21 -11.84 0.79
CA SER A 61 -6.51 -12.29 2.01
C SER A 61 -5.17 -11.64 2.33
N THR A 62 -4.79 -10.63 1.57
CA THR A 62 -3.57 -9.85 1.81
C THR A 62 -3.87 -8.38 1.70
N ILE A 63 -3.11 -7.57 2.44
CA ILE A 63 -3.10 -6.12 2.26
C ILE A 63 -1.76 -5.55 2.67
N ILE A 64 -1.29 -4.53 1.95
CA ILE A 64 -0.10 -3.78 2.32
C ILE A 64 -0.52 -2.57 3.15
N VAL A 65 0.09 -2.40 4.31
CA VAL A 65 -0.15 -1.29 5.23
C VAL A 65 1.13 -0.51 5.45
N GLU A 66 1.00 0.81 5.51
CA GLU A 66 2.14 1.71 5.69
C GLU A 66 2.26 2.15 7.15
N ARG A 67 3.48 2.19 7.65
CA ARG A 67 3.78 2.63 9.01
C ARG A 67 5.01 3.55 8.99
N GLY A 68 4.76 4.81 8.69
CA GLY A 68 5.81 5.82 8.58
C GLY A 68 6.62 5.61 7.30
N ALA A 69 7.87 5.15 7.44
CA ALA A 69 8.75 4.87 6.29
C ALA A 69 8.93 3.36 6.04
N LYS A 70 8.08 2.53 6.65
CA LYS A 70 8.14 1.07 6.52
C LYS A 70 6.78 0.54 6.11
N ASP A 71 6.80 -0.44 5.21
CA ASP A 71 5.60 -1.11 4.74
C ASP A 71 5.57 -2.55 5.23
N TYR A 72 4.35 -3.07 5.35
CA TYR A 72 4.12 -4.41 5.85
C TYR A 72 3.00 -5.09 5.07
N LEU A 73 3.20 -6.35 4.71
CA LEU A 73 2.14 -7.19 4.19
C LEU A 73 1.45 -7.92 5.35
N ILE A 74 0.13 -7.72 5.49
CA ILE A 74 -0.71 -8.47 6.42
C ILE A 74 -1.42 -9.56 5.64
N GLN A 75 -1.24 -10.82 6.06
CA GLN A 75 -1.99 -11.97 5.57
C GLN A 75 -3.12 -12.33 6.53
N THR A 76 -4.32 -12.60 6.03
CA THR A 76 -5.44 -13.11 6.82
C THR A 76 -5.48 -14.64 6.87
N ASP A 77 -6.17 -15.21 7.86
CA ASP A 77 -6.30 -16.67 8.00
C ASP A 77 -7.25 -17.31 6.98
N LYS A 78 -8.22 -16.52 6.51
CA LYS A 78 -9.23 -16.86 5.52
C LYS A 78 -9.51 -15.67 4.61
N PRO A 79 -10.08 -15.89 3.41
CA PRO A 79 -10.61 -14.81 2.59
C PRO A 79 -11.56 -13.91 3.39
N CYS A 80 -11.29 -12.61 3.32
CA CYS A 80 -12.06 -11.52 3.87
C CYS A 80 -12.58 -10.69 2.70
N ASN A 81 -13.80 -10.96 2.24
CA ASN A 81 -14.34 -10.45 0.98
C ASN A 81 -14.40 -8.91 0.88
N GLU A 82 -14.37 -8.20 2.01
CA GLU A 82 -14.35 -6.73 2.05
C GLU A 82 -12.95 -6.14 1.91
N LEU A 83 -11.90 -6.97 1.95
CA LEU A 83 -10.50 -6.53 1.92
C LEU A 83 -10.06 -6.11 0.51
N ASP A 84 -10.44 -6.90 -0.49
CA ASP A 84 -10.26 -6.54 -1.89
C ASP A 84 -11.08 -5.31 -2.24
N GLY A 85 -10.44 -4.21 -2.62
CA GLY A 85 -11.11 -2.92 -2.84
C GLY A 85 -11.64 -2.24 -1.58
N ALA A 86 -11.10 -2.58 -0.40
CA ALA A 86 -11.42 -1.88 0.85
C ALA A 86 -11.15 -0.37 0.70
N GLN A 87 -12.09 0.45 1.17
CA GLN A 87 -11.93 1.90 1.28
C GLN A 87 -11.55 2.33 2.69
N THR A 88 -11.80 1.48 3.68
CA THR A 88 -11.43 1.72 5.07
C THR A 88 -10.91 0.45 5.73
N ILE A 89 -9.91 0.64 6.59
CA ILE A 89 -9.45 -0.37 7.55
C ILE A 89 -9.46 0.24 8.94
N SER A 90 -9.87 -0.55 9.93
CA SER A 90 -9.80 -0.14 11.32
C SER A 90 -9.29 -1.27 12.19
N LEU A 91 -8.37 -0.93 13.08
CA LEU A 91 -7.82 -1.89 14.02
C LEU A 91 -8.80 -2.06 15.17
N ASN A 92 -9.46 -3.21 15.21
CA ASN A 92 -10.29 -3.57 16.33
C ASN A 92 -9.38 -3.92 17.51
N ASN A 93 -9.58 -3.24 18.64
CA ASN A 93 -8.88 -3.43 19.91
C ASN A 93 -7.38 -3.05 20.01
N ALA A 94 -6.66 -2.72 18.92
CA ALA A 94 -5.22 -2.41 18.99
C ALA A 94 -4.88 -1.20 19.90
N PHE A 95 -5.83 -0.28 20.11
CA PHE A 95 -5.66 0.87 20.99
C PHE A 95 -5.79 0.52 22.48
N SER A 96 -6.37 -0.64 22.81
CA SER A 96 -6.48 -1.11 24.18
C SER A 96 -5.23 -1.84 24.68
N SER A 97 -4.33 -2.28 23.77
CA SER A 97 -3.21 -3.19 24.07
C SER A 97 -1.81 -2.61 23.82
N GLY A 98 -1.67 -1.29 23.64
CA GLY A 98 -0.38 -0.63 23.46
C GLY A 98 -0.03 -0.24 22.02
N ARG A 99 -1.04 -0.10 21.14
CA ARG A 99 -0.93 0.38 19.75
C ARG A 99 -0.20 -0.57 18.80
N CYS A 100 0.02 -1.82 19.20
CA CYS A 100 0.61 -2.84 18.33
C CYS A 100 -0.43 -3.88 17.92
N VAL A 101 -0.37 -4.29 16.67
CA VAL A 101 -1.14 -5.41 16.11
C VAL A 101 -0.24 -6.61 15.94
N THR A 102 -0.81 -7.78 16.18
CA THR A 102 -0.16 -9.09 16.14
C THR A 102 -1.02 -10.08 15.35
N SER A 103 -0.49 -11.28 15.12
CA SER A 103 -1.27 -12.40 14.56
C SER A 103 -2.43 -12.90 15.44
N TYR A 104 -2.57 -12.39 16.67
CA TYR A 104 -3.72 -12.71 17.52
C TYR A 104 -4.91 -11.76 17.32
N ASP A 105 -4.66 -10.62 16.67
CA ASP A 105 -5.62 -9.55 16.51
C ASP A 105 -6.49 -9.71 15.26
N ARG A 106 -7.49 -8.84 15.16
CA ARG A 106 -8.37 -8.71 13.99
C ARG A 106 -8.47 -7.24 13.60
N PHE A 107 -8.66 -6.99 12.33
CA PHE A 107 -9.02 -5.68 11.81
C PHE A 107 -10.35 -5.77 11.07
N SER A 108 -11.07 -4.66 10.97
CA SER A 108 -12.22 -4.56 10.08
C SER A 108 -11.80 -3.94 8.75
N ALA A 109 -12.25 -4.52 7.64
CA ALA A 109 -12.16 -3.90 6.32
C ALA A 109 -13.56 -3.58 5.81
N SER A 110 -13.73 -2.47 5.11
CA SER A 110 -14.99 -2.16 4.44
C SER A 110 -14.77 -1.48 3.11
N LYS A 111 -15.53 -1.93 2.10
CA LYS A 111 -15.66 -1.25 0.79
C LYS A 111 -16.43 0.05 0.85
N ASN A 112 -17.05 0.38 1.99
CA ASN A 112 -17.82 1.60 2.18
C ASN A 112 -17.20 2.47 3.26
N THR A 113 -16.84 3.70 2.90
CA THR A 113 -16.27 4.71 3.81
C THR A 113 -17.18 5.08 4.98
N PHE A 114 -18.50 4.86 4.85
CA PHE A 114 -19.49 5.10 5.89
C PHE A 114 -19.98 3.80 6.55
N GLY A 115 -19.30 2.67 6.32
CA GLY A 115 -19.65 1.37 6.88
C GLY A 115 -19.43 1.30 8.39
N ASN A 116 -20.21 0.46 9.07
CA ASN A 116 -20.03 0.21 10.50
C ASN A 116 -18.84 -0.74 10.72
N ALA A 117 -17.71 -0.22 11.20
CA ALA A 117 -16.49 -0.99 11.50
C ALA A 117 -16.66 -2.09 12.58
N SER A 118 -17.80 -2.13 13.28
CA SER A 118 -18.07 -3.08 14.37
C SER A 118 -18.89 -4.30 13.95
N ASP A 119 -19.29 -4.43 12.68
CA ASP A 119 -19.98 -5.63 12.22
C ASP A 119 -19.01 -6.83 12.22
N PRO A 120 -19.33 -7.93 12.92
CA PRO A 120 -18.49 -9.12 12.94
C PRO A 120 -18.26 -9.72 11.55
N ALA A 121 -19.13 -9.46 10.56
CA ALA A 121 -18.94 -9.87 9.17
C ALA A 121 -17.71 -9.23 8.51
N TYR A 122 -17.25 -8.08 9.01
CA TYR A 122 -16.12 -7.33 8.46
C TYR A 122 -14.80 -7.64 9.15
N LEU A 123 -14.80 -8.49 10.18
CA LEU A 123 -13.60 -8.79 10.96
C LEU A 123 -12.71 -9.83 10.27
N CYS A 124 -11.57 -9.38 9.77
CA CYS A 124 -10.52 -10.23 9.23
C CYS A 124 -9.51 -10.59 10.34
N ARG A 125 -9.25 -11.88 10.55
CA ARG A 125 -8.21 -12.32 11.50
C ARG A 125 -6.84 -12.32 10.82
N ILE A 126 -5.86 -11.74 11.50
CA ILE A 126 -4.47 -11.74 11.02
C ILE A 126 -3.87 -13.14 11.21
N LYS A 127 -3.27 -13.69 10.17
CA LYS A 127 -2.52 -14.95 10.20
C LYS A 127 -1.02 -14.70 10.36
N ALA A 128 -0.50 -13.77 9.57
CA ALA A 128 0.92 -13.44 9.54
C ALA A 128 1.14 -12.00 9.11
N ILE A 129 2.31 -11.48 9.47
CA ILE A 129 2.77 -10.14 9.11
C ILE A 129 4.17 -10.30 8.55
N TYR A 130 4.45 -9.66 7.43
CA TYR A 130 5.75 -9.66 6.77
C TYR A 130 6.22 -8.22 6.57
N GLU A 131 7.53 -8.00 6.60
CA GLU A 131 8.07 -6.75 6.05
C GLU A 131 7.81 -6.69 4.55
N TRP A 132 7.64 -5.47 4.03
CA TRP A 132 7.47 -5.24 2.60
C TRP A 132 8.46 -4.17 2.14
N ASN A 133 9.25 -4.50 1.12
CA ASN A 133 10.28 -3.64 0.57
C ASN A 133 9.94 -3.26 -0.88
N GLU A 134 9.25 -2.13 -1.07
CA GLU A 134 8.88 -1.63 -2.39
C GLU A 134 10.09 -1.44 -3.33
N ASP A 135 11.25 -1.09 -2.78
CA ASP A 135 12.45 -0.81 -3.57
C ASP A 135 13.20 -2.07 -4.02
N ALA A 136 12.77 -3.27 -3.59
CA ALA A 136 13.44 -4.53 -3.96
C ALA A 136 13.48 -4.72 -5.49
N LEU A 137 12.41 -4.34 -6.20
CA LEU A 137 12.34 -4.41 -7.66
C LEU A 137 13.41 -3.57 -8.35
N SER A 138 13.83 -2.45 -7.75
CA SER A 138 14.85 -1.55 -8.33
C SER A 138 16.27 -2.09 -8.15
N THR A 139 16.49 -2.96 -7.15
CA THR A 139 17.81 -3.48 -6.78
C THR A 139 18.20 -4.67 -7.66
N ASP A 140 17.24 -5.51 -8.05
CA ASP A 140 17.48 -6.63 -8.98
C ASP A 140 17.93 -6.15 -10.37
N VAL A 141 17.36 -5.06 -10.89
CA VAL A 141 17.75 -4.52 -12.21
C VAL A 141 19.14 -3.87 -12.19
N ALA A 142 19.59 -3.36 -11.03
CA ALA A 142 20.92 -2.78 -10.88
C ALA A 142 22.03 -3.83 -10.64
N SER A 143 21.64 -5.07 -10.36
CA SER A 143 22.56 -6.18 -10.05
C SER A 143 22.89 -7.05 -11.27
N VAL A 144 22.26 -6.77 -12.41
CA VAL A 144 22.47 -7.48 -13.69
C VAL A 144 23.30 -6.63 -14.67
N ASP A 145 24.44 -6.12 -14.20
CA ASP A 145 25.47 -5.49 -15.04
C ASP A 145 26.86 -6.11 -14.76
#